data_AF-A0A532AF12-F1
#
_entry.id   AF-A0A532AF12-F1
#
_cell.length_a   1.000
_cell.length_b   1.000
_cell.length_c   1.000
_cell.angle_alpha   90.00
_cell.angle_beta   90.00
_cell.angle_gamma   90.00
#
_symmetry.space_group_name_H-M   'P 1'
#
loop_
_entity.id
_entity.type
_entity.pdbx_description
1 polymer ?
#
loop_
_entity_poly.entity_id
_entity_poly.type
_entity_poly.pdbx_seq_one_letter_code
_entity_poly.pdbx_strand_id
1 'polypeptide(L)' 'AALLGVPAVFANFSRLLIDPNRGEDDPTLIRQLYDGTVVPGNYPISAEERERRLDRFYRPYHDAVGAM' A
#
# COMPACT_ATOMS: atom_id res chain seq x y z
N ALA A 1 7.31 -16.32 11.40
CA ALA A 1 8.41 -16.82 10.56
C ALA A 1 9.25 -17.85 11.31
N ALA A 2 10.07 -17.44 12.27
CA ALA A 2 11.03 -18.34 12.95
C ALA A 2 10.40 -19.57 13.63
N LEU A 3 9.31 -19.41 14.40
CA LEU A 3 8.63 -20.53 15.07
C LEU A 3 8.03 -21.58 14.12
N LEU A 4 7.67 -21.16 12.90
CA LEU A 4 7.02 -22.01 11.91
C LEU A 4 7.97 -22.47 10.79
N GLY A 5 9.20 -21.95 10.76
CA GLY A 5 10.15 -22.23 9.67
C GLY A 5 9.70 -21.74 8.29
N VAL A 6 8.86 -20.70 8.23
CA VAL A 6 8.32 -20.15 6.97
C VAL A 6 8.77 -18.70 6.73
N PRO A 7 8.89 -18.25 5.46
CA PRO A 7 9.17 -16.85 5.15
C PRO A 7 8.01 -15.94 5.56
N ALA A 8 8.32 -14.66 5.78
CA ALA A 8 7.33 -13.63 6.05
C ALA A 8 7.78 -12.31 5.43
N VAL A 9 6.88 -11.66 4.69
CA VAL A 9 7.08 -10.33 4.12
C VAL A 9 6.19 -9.35 4.86
N PHE A 10 6.76 -8.24 5.30
CA PHE A 10 6.06 -7.21 6.06
C PHE A 10 6.10 -5.89 5.30
N ALA A 11 4.94 -5.25 5.16
CA ALA A 11 4.85 -3.86 4.75
C ALA A 11 5.30 -2.96 5.92
N ASN A 12 6.46 -2.34 5.80
CA ASN A 12 7.02 -1.44 6.83
C ASN A 12 6.54 0.01 6.67
N PHE A 13 5.31 0.18 6.18
CA PHE A 13 4.66 1.47 5.96
C PHE A 13 3.19 1.39 6.34
N SER A 14 2.56 2.53 6.62
CA SER A 14 1.14 2.58 6.98
C SER A 14 0.27 2.26 5.77
N ARG A 15 -0.79 1.47 5.96
CA ARG A 15 -1.83 1.26 4.94
C ARG A 15 -2.55 2.55 4.51
N LEU A 16 -2.47 3.63 5.28
CA LEU A 16 -2.98 4.95 4.87
C LEU A 16 -2.10 5.62 3.81
N LEU A 17 -0.83 5.23 3.71
CA LEU A 17 0.05 5.69 2.62
C LEU A 17 -0.40 5.06 1.31
N ILE A 18 -0.49 3.73 1.29
CA ILE A 18 -1.03 2.92 0.20
C ILE A 18 -1.35 1.54 0.78
N ASP A 19 -2.51 0.98 0.50
CA ASP A 19 -2.94 -0.28 1.14
C ASP A 19 -2.46 -1.49 0.34
N PRO A 20 -1.47 -2.28 0.82
CA PRO A 20 -1.00 -3.44 0.09
C PRO A 20 -2.02 -4.57 0.01
N ASN A 21 -3.13 -4.50 0.78
CA ASN A 21 -4.22 -5.48 0.75
C ASN A 21 -5.39 -5.02 -0.15
N ARG A 22 -5.09 -4.19 -1.15
CA ARG A 22 -6.03 -3.73 -2.19
C ARG A 22 -5.42 -3.97 -3.57
N GLY A 23 -6.26 -4.21 -4.57
CA GLY A 23 -5.81 -4.29 -5.96
C GLY A 23 -5.30 -2.92 -6.43
N GLU A 24 -4.41 -2.91 -7.42
CA GLU A 24 -3.82 -1.68 -7.97
C GLU A 24 -4.89 -0.71 -8.53
N ASP A 25 -6.00 -1.25 -9.05
CA ASP A 25 -7.14 -0.48 -9.58
C ASP A 25 -8.24 -0.21 -8.54
N ASP A 26 -8.05 -0.61 -7.28
CA ASP A 26 -9.04 -0.37 -6.24
C ASP A 26 -9.12 1.13 -5.91
N PRO A 27 -10.31 1.76 -5.91
CA PRO A 27 -10.45 3.20 -5.65
C PRO A 27 -10.07 3.59 -4.22
N THR A 28 -9.95 2.62 -3.31
CA THR A 28 -9.55 2.80 -1.91
C THR A 28 -8.08 2.43 -1.66
N LEU A 29 -7.31 2.08 -2.70
CA LEU A 29 -5.88 1.79 -2.62
C LEU A 29 -5.11 2.91 -1.92
N ILE A 30 -5.43 4.16 -2.25
CA ILE A 30 -5.00 5.35 -1.50
C ILE A 30 -6.25 6.02 -0.96
N ARG A 31 -6.61 5.69 0.27
CA ARG A 31 -7.86 6.12 0.88
C ARG A 31 -7.88 7.62 1.13
N GLN A 32 -8.79 8.31 0.45
CA GLN A 32 -8.96 9.77 0.57
C GLN A 32 -9.95 10.15 1.69
N LEU A 33 -10.87 9.26 2.04
CA LEU A 33 -11.87 9.43 3.09
C LEU A 33 -11.81 8.28 4.11
N TYR A 34 -11.70 8.63 5.39
CA TYR A 34 -11.70 7.69 6.50
C TYR A 34 -12.64 8.19 7.59
N ASP A 35 -13.65 7.39 7.91
CA ASP A 35 -14.64 7.67 8.96
C ASP A 35 -15.25 9.08 8.89
N GLY A 36 -15.74 9.45 7.70
CA GLY A 36 -16.35 10.76 7.44
C GLY A 36 -15.35 11.93 7.34
N THR A 37 -14.06 11.70 7.56
CA THR A 37 -13.02 12.73 7.52
C THR A 37 -12.12 12.57 6.29
N VAL A 38 -11.72 13.68 5.68
CA VAL A 38 -10.73 13.70 4.59
C VAL A 38 -9.36 13.41 5.16
N VAL A 39 -8.60 12.53 4.50
CA VAL A 39 -7.19 12.29 4.81
C VAL A 39 -6.36 13.36 4.07
N PRO A 40 -5.80 14.38 4.75
CA PRO A 40 -5.25 15.55 4.05
C PRO A 40 -4.09 15.21 3.11
N GLY A 41 -3.27 14.21 3.46
CA GLY A 41 -2.15 13.75 2.62
C GLY A 41 -2.55 12.91 1.41
N ASN A 42 -3.84 12.60 1.25
CA ASN A 42 -4.37 11.76 0.19
C ASN A 42 -5.43 12.49 -0.67
N TYR A 43 -5.76 13.75 -0.37
CA TYR A 43 -6.77 14.52 -1.11
C TYR A 43 -6.35 15.99 -1.34
N PRO A 44 -6.37 16.47 -2.59
CA PRO A 44 -6.40 15.69 -3.82
C PRO A 44 -5.07 14.95 -4.02
N ILE A 45 -5.11 13.71 -4.49
CA ILE A 45 -3.91 13.00 -4.90
C ILE A 45 -3.67 13.18 -6.40
N SER A 46 -2.45 13.55 -6.79
CA SER A 46 -2.07 13.61 -8.20
C SER A 46 -1.76 12.21 -8.74
N ALA A 47 -1.85 12.04 -10.06
CA ALA A 47 -1.44 10.81 -10.71
C ALA A 47 0.05 10.50 -10.46
N GLU A 48 0.90 11.53 -10.46
CA GLU A 48 2.33 11.43 -10.18
C GLU A 48 2.61 10.93 -8.75
N GLU A 49 1.87 11.44 -7.76
CA GLU A 49 1.94 10.99 -6.37
C GLU A 49 1.51 9.53 -6.23
N ARG A 50 0.40 9.15 -6.89
CA ARG A 50 -0.08 7.76 -6.92
C ARG A 50 0.99 6.84 -7.48
N GLU A 51 1.57 7.18 -8.62
CA GLU A 51 2.60 6.37 -9.28
C GLU A 51 3.84 6.24 -8.40
N ARG A 52 4.29 7.34 -7.78
CA ARG A 52 5.43 7.30 -6.86
C ARG A 52 5.18 6.36 -5.67
N ARG A 53 3.95 6.27 -5.15
CA ARG A 53 3.64 5.34 -4.06
C ARG A 53 3.58 3.89 -4.55
N LEU A 54 3.09 3.67 -5.78
CA LEU A 54 3.10 2.35 -6.39
C LEU A 54 4.53 1.81 -6.52
N ASP A 55 5.42 2.62 -7.10
CA ASP A 55 6.81 2.26 -7.36
C ASP A 55 7.63 2.07 -6.08
N ARG A 56 7.40 2.90 -5.06
CA ARG A 56 8.23 2.88 -3.85
C ARG A 56 7.76 1.89 -2.79
N PHE A 57 6.48 1.50 -2.79
CA PHE A 57 5.89 0.75 -1.68
C PHE A 57 5.07 -0.45 -2.14
N TYR A 58 4.13 -0.26 -3.08
CA TYR A 58 3.15 -1.29 -3.44
C TYR A 58 3.75 -2.42 -4.28
N ARG A 59 4.35 -2.09 -5.43
CA ARG A 59 4.91 -3.08 -6.36
C ARG A 59 6.08 -3.83 -5.72
N PRO A 60 7.05 -3.17 -5.04
CA PRO A 60 8.13 -3.89 -4.36
C PRO A 60 7.64 -4.87 -3.28
N TYR A 61 6.57 -4.53 -2.56
CA TYR A 61 5.95 -5.46 -1.60
C TYR A 61 5.36 -6.68 -2.31
N HIS A 62 4.62 -6.47 -3.41
CA HIS A 62 4.01 -7.57 -4.18
C HIS A 62 5.05 -8.42 -4.90
N ASP A 63 6.11 -7.82 -5.42
CA ASP A 63 7.25 -8.54 -6.00
C ASP A 63 7.92 -9.43 -4.95
N ALA A 64 8.14 -8.92 -3.73
CA ALA A 64 8.69 -9.71 -2.64
C ALA A 64 7.75 -10.85 -2.22
N VAL A 65 6.42 -10.63 -2.24
CA VAL A 65 5.44 -11.69 -1.97
C VAL A 65 5.40 -12.74 -3.08
N GLY A 66 5.47 -12.33 -4.34
CA GLY A 66 5.44 -13.24 -5.50
C GLY A 66 6.73 -13.99 -5.76
N ALA A 67 7.86 -13.51 -5.22
CA ALA A 67 9.16 -14.18 -5.28
C ALA A 67 9.38 -15.24 -4.18
N MET A 68 8.41 -15.40 -3.26
CA MET A 68 8.44 -16.45 -2.22
C MET A 68 8.06 -17.83 -2.75
#